data_AF-A0A3P9AF86-F1
#
_entry.id   AF-A0A3P9AF86-F1
#
_cell.length_a   1.000
_cell.length_b   1.000
_cell.length_c   1.000
_cell.angle_alpha   90.00
_cell.angle_beta   90.00
_cell.angle_gamma   90.00
#
_symmetry.space_group_name_H-M   'P 1'
#
loop_
_entity.id
_entity.type
_entity.pdbx_description
1 polymer ?
#
loop_
_entity_poly.entity_id
_entity_poly.type
_entity_poly.pdbx_seq_one_letter_code
_entity_poly.pdbx_strand_id
1 'polypeptide(L)'
;MVVAKDYPYYLVVKRANCSLEVQSVRSSKIHPRKELEEPSNKRVKPLSRVTSLANLIPPVKAAPLKRIGQTLQRSISFRSETRTEPAMPPRPWTRPAPPANTKRRDSKLWSETFDVRLGHQTLSSKEIKRQEAIFELSQGEQDLVEDLKLAKKAYHDPMLKLSIMTEHELNQIFGTLDSLIPLHENLLTLLQEARKPDGSTEHVGHILVDWLPCLDSYNSYCSNQVAAKALLDHKKQDHRVHDFLQRCLESPFSRKLDLWNFLDIPRSRLVKYPLLLREILKHTPNDHPDRQHLDEAVSMIQSIVAEINTQTGESECRFYKERLLYLEDSQRDLLIESSRVLSCHGELKNNRGAKLHVFLFQDVLVITRAITHNEQLHYQLYRQPIPIRELHWEDLQDGEIRLGGSIRGAFSNNERTKNFFRVSFRSGGQLQSHSFQASDAFNKQQWLNCIRQAKGAAESAVGTSNGDPVHPLRTVSHLKPPEPPLSGPLAPQLESMDHSDSDSSADSPDCSMDMDTSEASATTVFLGSAQMDLAHSSSSTRPAEV
;
A
#
# COMPACT_ATOMS: atom_id res chain seq x y z
N MET A 1 22.78 5.91 9.27
CA MET A 1 21.53 6.65 9.50
C MET A 1 20.98 7.15 8.17
N VAL A 2 20.20 6.32 7.49
CA VAL A 2 19.38 6.68 6.33
C VAL A 2 18.05 5.98 6.55
N VAL A 3 17.01 6.73 6.89
CA VAL A 3 15.66 6.17 7.03
C VAL A 3 15.05 6.13 5.64
N ALA A 4 14.83 4.93 5.11
CA ALA A 4 14.03 4.74 3.90
C ALA A 4 12.56 5.06 4.25
N LYS A 5 12.18 6.33 4.10
CA LYS A 5 10.81 6.78 4.32
C LYS A 5 9.88 6.17 3.27
N ASP A 6 8.98 5.33 3.74
CA ASP A 6 7.54 5.39 3.52
C ASP A 6 7.07 5.94 2.16
N TYR A 7 6.63 5.02 1.29
CA TYR A 7 5.83 5.32 0.11
C TYR A 7 4.70 4.29 -0.02
N PRO A 8 3.44 4.71 -0.27
CA PRO A 8 2.39 3.79 -0.68
C PRO A 8 2.72 3.23 -2.06
N TYR A 9 2.99 1.93 -2.14
CA TYR A 9 3.21 1.22 -3.39
C TYR A 9 1.88 0.88 -4.06
N TYR A 10 1.25 1.89 -4.67
CA TYR A 10 0.08 1.68 -5.55
C TYR A 10 0.40 0.62 -6.61
N LEU A 11 -0.48 -0.37 -6.76
CA LEU A 11 -0.30 -1.43 -7.75
C LEU A 11 -0.70 -0.92 -9.13
N VAL A 12 0.28 -0.38 -9.85
CA VAL A 12 0.12 0.08 -11.24
C VAL A 12 -0.05 -1.14 -12.16
N VAL A 13 -1.27 -1.69 -12.18
CA VAL A 13 -1.72 -2.71 -13.13
C VAL A 13 -1.77 -2.06 -14.52
N LYS A 14 -0.67 -2.14 -15.27
CA LYS A 14 -0.63 -1.71 -16.67
C LYS A 14 -1.55 -2.61 -17.51
N ARG A 15 -2.76 -2.12 -17.82
CA ARG A 15 -3.59 -2.67 -18.90
C ARG A 15 -2.80 -2.63 -20.20
N ALA A 16 -2.41 -3.80 -20.70
CA ALA A 16 -1.74 -3.96 -21.98
C ALA A 16 -2.78 -4.25 -23.07
N ASN A 17 -3.27 -3.21 -23.74
CA ASN A 17 -4.15 -3.37 -24.90
C ASN A 17 -3.34 -3.99 -26.06
N CYS A 18 -3.59 -5.27 -26.36
CA CYS A 18 -2.94 -5.97 -27.46
C CYS A 18 -3.74 -5.79 -28.75
N SER A 19 -3.43 -4.74 -29.51
CA SER A 19 -4.01 -4.52 -30.85
C SER A 19 -3.32 -5.43 -31.86
N LEU A 20 -4.09 -6.23 -32.59
CA LEU A 20 -3.59 -7.14 -33.62
C LEU A 20 -3.34 -6.40 -34.93
N GLU A 21 -2.08 -6.10 -35.26
CA GLU A 21 -1.71 -5.71 -36.63
C GLU A 21 -1.43 -6.95 -37.50
N VAL A 22 -2.24 -7.13 -38.54
CA VAL A 22 -2.06 -8.19 -39.55
C VAL A 22 -1.14 -7.67 -40.66
N GLN A 23 0.12 -8.11 -40.68
CA GLN A 23 1.03 -7.78 -41.78
C GLN A 23 1.00 -8.82 -42.91
N SER A 24 0.71 -8.34 -44.12
CA SER A 24 0.67 -9.14 -45.35
C SER A 24 2.08 -9.43 -45.88
N VAL A 25 2.40 -10.70 -46.13
CA VAL A 25 3.67 -11.12 -46.75
C VAL A 25 3.44 -11.48 -48.22
N ARG A 26 4.11 -10.78 -49.14
CA ARG A 26 4.11 -11.09 -50.58
C ARG A 26 5.13 -12.18 -50.93
N SER A 27 4.79 -12.99 -51.93
CA SER A 27 5.58 -14.16 -52.37
C SER A 27 6.69 -13.80 -53.38
N SER A 28 7.83 -14.52 -53.34
CA SER A 28 8.87 -14.45 -54.38
C SER A 28 9.70 -15.74 -54.57
N LYS A 29 9.08 -16.77 -55.17
CA LYS A 29 9.65 -17.80 -56.08
C LYS A 29 10.86 -18.69 -55.66
N ILE A 30 10.95 -19.83 -56.34
CA ILE A 30 11.80 -21.01 -56.08
C ILE A 30 12.77 -21.23 -57.27
N HIS A 31 13.95 -21.84 -57.06
CA HIS A 31 14.52 -22.93 -57.90
C HIS A 31 15.70 -23.68 -57.19
N PRO A 32 16.04 -24.95 -57.54
CA PRO A 32 16.64 -25.91 -56.59
C PRO A 32 17.93 -26.66 -57.06
N ARG A 33 18.33 -27.71 -56.27
CA ARG A 33 19.44 -28.70 -56.40
C ARG A 33 20.70 -28.36 -55.54
N LYS A 34 21.45 -29.32 -54.99
CA LYS A 34 21.40 -30.82 -55.05
C LYS A 34 21.96 -31.46 -53.75
N GLU A 35 21.75 -32.76 -53.52
CA GLU A 35 22.24 -33.49 -52.32
C GLU A 35 23.73 -33.90 -52.35
N LEU A 36 24.26 -34.21 -51.15
CA LEU A 36 25.34 -35.17 -50.87
C LEU A 36 25.26 -35.62 -49.39
N GLU A 37 25.66 -36.86 -49.08
CA GLU A 37 25.40 -37.54 -47.78
C GLU A 37 26.61 -37.68 -46.84
N GLU A 38 26.30 -37.77 -45.53
CA GLU A 38 27.02 -38.53 -44.48
C GLU A 38 28.49 -38.17 -44.10
N PRO A 39 29.02 -38.65 -42.93
CA PRO A 39 28.37 -39.42 -41.86
C PRO A 39 28.45 -38.77 -40.46
N SER A 40 27.74 -39.38 -39.50
CA SER A 40 27.72 -39.05 -38.07
C SER A 40 29.07 -39.23 -37.34
N ASN A 41 29.34 -38.36 -36.34
CA ASN A 41 30.02 -38.81 -35.12
C ASN A 41 29.74 -37.96 -33.87
N LYS A 42 29.87 -38.57 -32.68
CA LYS A 42 29.28 -38.07 -31.42
C LYS A 42 30.21 -37.13 -30.62
N ARG A 43 29.67 -36.01 -30.11
CA ARG A 43 30.10 -35.44 -28.82
C ARG A 43 28.98 -34.68 -28.13
N VAL A 44 28.39 -35.29 -27.10
CA VAL A 44 27.35 -34.66 -26.26
C VAL A 44 27.97 -33.48 -25.50
N LYS A 45 27.31 -32.32 -25.55
CA LYS A 45 27.61 -31.16 -24.69
C LYS A 45 26.67 -31.21 -23.47
N PRO A 46 27.12 -30.95 -22.24
CA PRO A 46 26.23 -30.83 -21.10
C PRO A 46 25.26 -29.65 -21.30
N LEU A 47 24.01 -29.79 -20.86
CA LEU A 47 23.01 -28.73 -21.00
C LEU A 47 23.45 -27.47 -20.24
N SER A 48 23.21 -26.31 -20.85
CA SER A 48 23.47 -25.01 -20.25
C SER A 48 22.61 -24.78 -19.01
N ARG A 49 23.23 -24.36 -17.90
CA ARG A 49 22.52 -23.84 -16.72
C ARG A 49 21.53 -22.74 -17.15
N VAL A 50 20.24 -22.99 -16.98
CA VAL A 50 19.20 -21.96 -17.14
C VAL A 50 19.16 -21.13 -15.86
N THR A 51 19.08 -19.81 -15.98
CA THR A 51 19.09 -18.90 -14.84
C THR A 51 17.71 -18.77 -14.21
N SER A 52 17.64 -18.89 -12.89
CA SER A 52 16.47 -18.50 -12.07
C SER A 52 15.96 -17.09 -12.42
N LEU A 53 14.65 -16.89 -12.26
CA LEU A 53 13.91 -15.65 -12.53
C LEU A 53 14.31 -14.47 -11.61
N ALA A 54 15.21 -14.68 -10.64
CA ALA A 54 15.83 -13.66 -9.79
C ALA A 54 16.50 -12.47 -10.54
N ASN A 55 16.57 -12.50 -11.87
CA ASN A 55 17.10 -11.42 -12.72
C ASN A 55 16.04 -10.54 -13.42
N LEU A 56 14.73 -10.77 -13.20
CA LEU A 56 13.67 -9.91 -13.77
C LEU A 56 13.48 -8.57 -13.05
N ILE A 57 14.31 -8.27 -12.04
CA ILE A 57 14.50 -6.93 -11.47
C ILE A 57 16.00 -6.60 -11.60
N PRO A 58 16.40 -5.45 -12.15
CA PRO A 58 17.81 -5.08 -12.21
C PRO A 58 18.35 -4.85 -10.80
N PRO A 59 19.45 -5.53 -10.38
CA PRO A 59 20.08 -5.22 -9.12
C PRO A 59 20.62 -3.79 -9.16
N VAL A 60 20.30 -2.98 -8.15
CA VAL A 60 20.83 -1.62 -8.00
C VAL A 60 22.32 -1.72 -7.71
N LYS A 61 23.13 -1.73 -8.78
CA LYS A 61 24.60 -1.69 -8.71
C LYS A 61 25.02 -0.32 -8.19
N ALA A 62 25.23 -0.22 -6.88
CA ALA A 62 25.97 0.88 -6.29
C ALA A 62 27.36 0.93 -6.93
N ALA A 63 27.57 1.89 -7.83
CA ALA A 63 28.80 1.99 -8.59
C ALA A 63 29.98 2.37 -7.66
N PRO A 64 31.09 1.61 -7.66
CA PRO A 64 32.25 1.95 -6.84
C PRO A 64 32.95 3.18 -7.42
N LEU A 65 32.61 4.37 -6.92
CA LEU A 65 33.26 5.63 -7.29
C LEU A 65 34.74 5.57 -6.89
N LYS A 66 35.62 5.54 -7.89
CA LYS A 66 37.08 5.55 -7.70
C LYS A 66 37.50 6.85 -7.00
N ARG A 67 37.99 6.76 -5.76
CA ARG A 67 38.66 7.88 -5.09
C ARG A 67 40.16 7.84 -5.41
N ILE A 68 40.57 8.64 -6.39
CA ILE A 68 41.97 9.02 -6.61
C ILE A 68 42.19 10.36 -5.88
N GLY A 69 43.30 10.48 -5.14
CA GLY A 69 43.63 11.70 -4.39
C GLY A 69 44.33 11.44 -3.05
N GLN A 70 45.63 11.18 -3.11
CA GLN A 70 46.57 11.71 -2.10
C GLN A 70 46.64 13.25 -2.34
N THR A 71 47.06 14.15 -1.45
CA THR A 71 48.01 14.13 -0.32
C THR A 71 47.64 15.36 0.54
N LEU A 72 47.75 15.41 1.87
CA LEU A 72 48.97 15.66 2.66
C LEU A 72 48.63 15.61 4.17
N GLN A 73 49.60 15.22 5.00
CA GLN A 73 49.57 15.54 6.43
C GLN A 73 50.01 17.00 6.65
N ARG A 74 49.40 17.68 7.63
CA ARG A 74 50.15 18.52 8.58
C ARG A 74 49.36 18.73 9.86
N SER A 75 49.96 18.32 10.98
CA SER A 75 49.47 18.60 12.32
C SER A 75 49.81 20.04 12.73
N ILE A 76 48.89 20.67 13.44
CA ILE A 76 49.17 21.84 14.29
C ILE A 76 48.57 21.56 15.66
N SER A 77 49.43 21.63 16.68
CA SER A 77 49.05 21.43 18.09
C SER A 77 48.77 22.78 18.72
N PHE A 78 47.70 22.86 19.50
CA PHE A 78 47.63 23.81 20.61
C PHE A 78 47.77 23.02 21.91
N ARG A 79 48.67 23.48 22.78
CA ARG A 79 48.79 22.99 24.15
C ARG A 79 47.93 23.85 25.07
N SER A 80 47.35 23.23 26.08
CA SER A 80 47.19 23.86 27.39
C SER A 80 47.46 22.80 28.46
N GLU A 81 48.40 23.10 29.35
CA GLU A 81 48.46 22.52 30.70
C GLU A 81 47.23 23.00 31.52
N THR A 82 46.83 22.43 32.67
CA THR A 82 47.41 21.34 33.49
C THR A 82 46.31 20.64 34.30
N ARG A 83 46.36 19.30 34.47
CA ARG A 83 46.04 18.62 35.75
C ARG A 83 46.51 17.16 35.74
N THR A 84 47.02 16.68 36.88
CA THR A 84 47.53 15.31 37.07
C THR A 84 46.52 14.47 37.87
N GLU A 85 46.30 13.21 37.48
CA GLU A 85 46.02 12.01 38.30
C GLU A 85 45.77 10.79 37.36
N PRO A 86 45.69 9.51 37.83
CA PRO A 86 46.69 8.52 37.42
C PRO A 86 46.29 7.58 36.27
N ALA A 87 47.27 6.81 35.80
CA ALA A 87 47.15 5.95 34.63
C ALA A 87 46.28 4.70 34.86
N MET A 88 45.31 4.48 33.96
CA MET A 88 44.62 3.20 33.78
C MET A 88 45.37 2.33 32.76
N PRO A 89 45.40 0.99 32.94
CA PRO A 89 46.06 0.09 31.99
C PRO A 89 45.34 0.06 30.62
N PRO A 90 46.06 -0.16 29.51
CA PRO A 90 45.46 -0.19 28.18
C PRO A 90 44.49 -1.36 28.04
N ARG A 91 43.23 -1.07 27.66
CA ARG A 91 42.28 -2.13 27.28
C ARG A 91 42.81 -2.90 26.06
N PRO A 92 42.78 -4.25 26.07
CA PRO A 92 43.10 -5.03 24.88
C PRO A 92 42.23 -4.63 23.69
N TRP A 93 42.81 -4.55 22.50
CA TRP A 93 42.07 -4.36 21.26
C TRP A 93 41.17 -5.58 20.99
N THR A 94 39.88 -5.46 21.27
CA THR A 94 38.89 -6.45 20.87
C THR A 94 38.84 -6.48 19.34
N ARG A 95 39.38 -7.53 18.72
CA ARG A 95 39.23 -7.77 17.28
C ARG A 95 37.72 -7.72 16.94
N PRO A 96 37.29 -7.00 15.88
CA PRO A 96 35.90 -7.01 15.46
C PRO A 96 35.42 -8.45 15.27
N ALA A 97 34.30 -8.79 15.88
CA ALA A 97 33.69 -10.11 15.69
C ALA A 97 33.44 -10.32 14.18
N PRO A 98 33.66 -11.55 13.65
CA PRO A 98 33.28 -11.84 12.27
C PRO A 98 31.78 -11.55 12.11
N PRO A 99 31.35 -10.95 10.99
CA PRO A 99 29.95 -10.60 10.80
C PRO A 99 29.10 -11.86 10.96
N ALA A 100 28.12 -11.80 11.87
CA ALA A 100 27.26 -12.94 12.18
C ALA A 100 26.71 -13.51 10.88
N ASN A 101 26.91 -14.81 10.67
CA ASN A 101 26.54 -15.46 9.42
C ASN A 101 25.02 -15.54 9.31
N THR A 102 24.41 -14.49 8.75
CA THR A 102 23.02 -14.49 8.31
C THR A 102 22.90 -15.53 7.22
N LYS A 103 22.56 -16.77 7.60
CA LYS A 103 22.21 -17.84 6.66
C LYS A 103 21.17 -17.28 5.70
N ARG A 104 21.55 -17.08 4.44
CA ARG A 104 20.56 -16.97 3.37
C ARG A 104 19.80 -18.30 3.36
N ARG A 105 18.51 -18.29 3.03
CA ARG A 105 17.83 -19.55 2.71
C ARG A 105 18.60 -20.23 1.57
N ASP A 106 18.90 -21.50 1.75
CA ASP A 106 19.53 -22.31 0.71
C ASP A 106 18.49 -22.51 -0.40
N SER A 107 18.74 -21.89 -1.56
CA SER A 107 17.81 -21.87 -2.69
C SER A 107 17.78 -23.23 -3.39
N LYS A 108 17.08 -24.19 -2.78
CA LYS A 108 16.90 -25.55 -3.27
C LYS A 108 16.34 -25.54 -4.69
N LEU A 109 16.97 -26.25 -5.61
CA LEU A 109 16.51 -26.36 -6.99
C LEU A 109 15.56 -27.55 -7.14
N TRP A 110 14.56 -27.44 -8.02
CA TRP A 110 13.66 -28.57 -8.30
C TRP A 110 14.44 -29.82 -8.77
N SER A 111 15.49 -29.62 -9.58
CA SER A 111 16.40 -30.67 -10.04
C SER A 111 17.18 -31.40 -8.92
N GLU A 112 17.24 -30.84 -7.71
CA GLU A 112 17.83 -31.49 -6.52
C GLU A 112 16.79 -32.30 -5.74
N THR A 113 15.54 -32.32 -6.21
CA THR A 113 14.38 -33.01 -5.61
C THR A 113 13.65 -33.95 -6.57
N PHE A 114 14.14 -34.10 -7.80
CA PHE A 114 13.59 -35.02 -8.80
C PHE A 114 14.49 -36.26 -8.91
N ASP A 115 13.96 -37.45 -8.62
CA ASP A 115 14.72 -38.69 -8.78
C ASP A 115 14.48 -39.31 -10.16
N VAL A 116 15.47 -39.10 -11.04
CA VAL A 116 15.57 -39.67 -12.39
C VAL A 116 15.51 -41.21 -12.40
N ARG A 117 15.71 -41.88 -11.25
CA ARG A 117 15.58 -43.34 -11.11
C ARG A 117 14.15 -43.81 -10.82
N LEU A 118 13.29 -42.96 -10.27
CA LEU A 118 11.86 -43.22 -10.10
C LEU A 118 11.06 -42.66 -11.29
N GLY A 119 11.48 -41.52 -11.84
CA GLY A 119 10.91 -40.93 -13.04
C GLY A 119 11.27 -41.74 -14.29
N HIS A 120 10.43 -42.71 -14.66
CA HIS A 120 10.64 -43.66 -15.77
C HIS A 120 10.67 -43.01 -17.20
N GLN A 121 10.68 -41.68 -17.31
CA GLN A 121 10.57 -40.95 -18.57
C GLN A 121 11.51 -39.74 -18.61
N THR A 122 12.18 -39.52 -19.75
CA THR A 122 12.97 -38.31 -19.98
C THR A 122 12.06 -37.11 -20.24
N LEU A 123 11.83 -36.30 -19.20
CA LEU A 123 10.99 -35.10 -19.28
C LEU A 123 11.51 -34.11 -20.34
N SER A 124 10.58 -33.46 -21.05
CA SER A 124 10.92 -32.43 -22.04
C SER A 124 11.44 -31.15 -21.36
N SER A 125 12.22 -30.35 -22.09
CA SER A 125 12.69 -29.04 -21.57
C SER A 125 11.56 -28.03 -21.30
N LYS A 126 10.36 -28.25 -21.85
CA LYS A 126 9.16 -27.47 -21.50
C LYS A 126 8.57 -27.96 -20.16
N GLU A 127 8.46 -29.28 -19.99
CA GLU A 127 7.91 -29.86 -18.77
C GLU A 127 8.80 -29.63 -17.55
N ILE A 128 10.13 -29.72 -17.71
CA ILE A 128 11.09 -29.35 -16.65
C ILE A 128 10.81 -27.93 -16.14
N LYS A 129 10.53 -26.97 -17.03
CA LYS A 129 10.21 -25.58 -16.64
C LYS A 129 8.84 -25.43 -15.99
N ARG A 130 7.86 -26.29 -16.34
CA ARG A 130 6.57 -26.35 -15.65
C ARG A 130 6.75 -26.83 -14.21
N GLN A 131 7.54 -27.88 -14.02
CA GLN A 131 7.88 -28.43 -12.71
C GLN A 131 8.72 -27.44 -11.87
N GLU A 132 9.69 -26.75 -12.47
CA GLU A 132 10.45 -25.66 -11.82
C GLU A 132 9.53 -24.53 -11.33
N ALA A 133 8.56 -24.09 -12.14
CA ALA A 133 7.60 -23.04 -11.78
C ALA A 133 6.60 -23.47 -10.68
N ILE A 134 6.12 -24.72 -10.72
CA ILE A 134 5.28 -25.31 -9.66
C ILE A 134 6.07 -25.41 -8.34
N PHE A 135 7.35 -25.77 -8.42
CA PHE A 135 8.22 -25.84 -7.25
C PHE A 135 8.57 -24.46 -6.68
N GLU A 136 8.78 -23.44 -7.53
CA GLU A 136 8.98 -22.04 -7.10
C GLU A 136 7.74 -21.48 -6.39
N LEU A 137 6.53 -21.84 -6.86
CA LEU A 137 5.28 -21.56 -6.14
C LEU A 137 5.31 -22.20 -4.74
N SER A 138 5.49 -23.52 -4.65
CA SER A 138 5.47 -24.28 -3.38
C SER A 138 6.54 -23.83 -2.38
N GLN A 139 7.80 -23.65 -2.81
CA GLN A 139 8.85 -23.11 -1.95
C GLN A 139 8.54 -21.70 -1.47
N GLY A 140 7.92 -20.87 -2.32
CA GLY A 140 7.47 -19.54 -1.94
C GLY A 140 6.34 -19.51 -0.90
N GLU A 141 5.50 -20.55 -0.82
CA GLU A 141 4.53 -20.71 0.28
C GLU A 141 5.21 -21.16 1.58
N GLN A 142 6.19 -22.06 1.50
CA GLN A 142 7.00 -22.43 2.68
C GLN A 142 7.74 -21.22 3.24
N ASP A 143 8.43 -20.45 2.39
CA ASP A 143 9.15 -19.23 2.74
C ASP A 143 8.25 -18.20 3.44
N LEU A 144 7.01 -18.06 2.96
CA LEU A 144 5.99 -17.21 3.55
C LEU A 144 5.54 -17.71 4.92
N VAL A 145 5.10 -18.96 5.02
CA VAL A 145 4.62 -19.56 6.28
C VAL A 145 5.71 -19.50 7.36
N GLU A 146 6.96 -19.76 7.01
CA GLU A 146 8.11 -19.56 7.90
C GLU A 146 8.26 -18.11 8.36
N ASP A 147 8.18 -17.14 7.44
CA ASP A 147 8.40 -15.72 7.75
C ASP A 147 7.25 -15.08 8.55
N LEU A 148 6.01 -15.49 8.33
CA LEU A 148 4.87 -15.07 9.16
C LEU A 148 4.95 -15.67 10.57
N LYS A 149 5.29 -16.96 10.70
CA LYS A 149 5.55 -17.60 12.00
C LYS A 149 6.74 -16.97 12.72
N LEU A 150 7.76 -16.52 12.00
CA LEU A 150 8.90 -15.79 12.55
C LEU A 150 8.50 -14.39 13.02
N ALA A 151 7.70 -13.65 12.24
CA ALA A 151 7.17 -12.34 12.63
C ALA A 151 6.43 -12.42 13.98
N LYS A 152 5.58 -13.45 14.16
CA LYS A 152 4.92 -13.71 15.44
C LYS A 152 5.92 -14.05 16.55
N LYS A 153 6.69 -15.13 16.38
CA LYS A 153 7.54 -15.69 17.46
C LYS A 153 8.70 -14.79 17.88
N ALA A 154 9.20 -13.93 16.99
CA ALA A 154 10.38 -13.10 17.25
C ALA A 154 10.07 -11.60 17.49
N TYR A 155 8.87 -11.12 17.16
CA TYR A 155 8.46 -9.73 17.42
C TYR A 155 7.21 -9.64 18.29
N HIS A 156 6.08 -10.23 17.89
CA HIS A 156 4.83 -10.18 18.65
C HIS A 156 4.98 -10.79 20.05
N ASP A 157 5.32 -12.08 20.13
CA ASP A 157 5.31 -12.81 21.40
C ASP A 157 6.31 -12.24 22.43
N PRO A 158 7.53 -11.81 22.07
CA PRO A 158 8.44 -11.16 23.01
C PRO A 158 7.97 -9.76 23.43
N MET A 159 7.37 -8.96 22.53
CA MET A 159 6.85 -7.64 22.91
C MET A 159 5.67 -7.75 23.89
N LEU A 160 4.81 -8.76 23.72
CA LEU A 160 3.73 -9.06 24.66
C LEU A 160 4.29 -9.52 26.02
N LYS A 161 5.18 -10.53 26.03
CA LYS A 161 5.75 -11.13 27.25
C LYS A 161 6.63 -10.18 28.07
N LEU A 162 7.22 -9.17 27.43
CA LEU A 162 8.04 -8.14 28.08
C LEU A 162 7.27 -6.83 28.32
N SER A 163 5.96 -6.82 28.05
CA SER A 163 5.07 -5.65 28.13
C SER A 163 5.66 -4.41 27.46
N ILE A 164 6.27 -4.58 26.28
CA ILE A 164 6.90 -3.52 25.48
C ILE A 164 5.83 -2.71 24.73
N MET A 165 4.75 -3.37 24.32
CA MET A 165 3.54 -2.79 23.77
C MET A 165 2.33 -3.47 24.42
N THR A 166 1.16 -2.84 24.41
CA THR A 166 -0.05 -3.44 24.98
C THR A 166 -0.61 -4.54 24.05
N GLU A 167 -1.42 -5.46 24.60
CA GLU A 167 -2.09 -6.49 23.81
C GLU A 167 -2.98 -5.87 22.70
N HIS A 168 -3.67 -4.76 23.00
CA HIS A 168 -4.48 -4.03 22.03
C HIS A 168 -3.62 -3.47 20.88
N GLU A 169 -2.48 -2.85 21.20
CA GLU A 169 -1.54 -2.32 20.20
C GLU A 169 -0.92 -3.42 19.34
N LEU A 170 -0.61 -4.57 19.95
CA LEU A 170 -0.07 -5.73 19.24
C LEU A 170 -1.13 -6.39 18.36
N ASN A 171 -2.38 -6.49 18.81
CA ASN A 171 -3.50 -6.94 17.98
C ASN A 171 -3.77 -5.98 16.81
N GLN A 172 -3.61 -4.66 16.98
CA GLN A 172 -3.72 -3.69 15.89
C GLN A 172 -2.59 -3.82 14.84
N ILE A 173 -1.38 -4.25 15.23
CA ILE A 173 -0.24 -4.41 14.31
C ILE A 173 -0.16 -5.81 13.68
N PHE A 174 -0.47 -6.86 14.46
CA PHE A 174 -0.26 -8.27 14.10
C PHE A 174 -1.54 -9.11 14.01
N GLY A 175 -2.68 -8.67 14.58
CA GLY A 175 -3.84 -9.55 14.79
C GLY A 175 -4.44 -10.14 13.51
N THR A 176 -4.39 -9.41 12.39
CA THR A 176 -4.82 -9.91 11.08
C THR A 176 -3.77 -10.78 10.38
N LEU A 177 -2.54 -10.89 10.88
CA LEU A 177 -1.50 -11.78 10.34
C LEU A 177 -1.79 -13.24 10.68
N ASP A 178 -2.36 -13.49 11.86
CA ASP A 178 -2.66 -14.83 12.37
C ASP A 178 -3.70 -15.58 11.52
N SER A 179 -4.68 -14.87 10.95
CA SER A 179 -5.69 -15.49 10.08
C SER A 179 -5.16 -15.85 8.69
N LEU A 180 -4.02 -15.30 8.26
CA LEU A 180 -3.42 -15.64 6.96
C LEU A 180 -2.58 -16.92 7.01
N ILE A 181 -1.94 -17.23 8.15
CA ILE A 181 -1.02 -18.38 8.24
C ILE A 181 -1.71 -19.71 7.85
N PRO A 182 -2.92 -20.06 8.36
CA PRO A 182 -3.59 -21.31 8.00
C PRO A 182 -3.92 -21.44 6.51
N LEU A 183 -4.16 -20.33 5.80
CA LEU A 183 -4.48 -20.31 4.38
C LEU A 183 -3.30 -20.82 3.54
N HIS A 184 -2.10 -20.35 3.89
CA HIS A 184 -0.85 -20.74 3.20
C HIS A 184 -0.34 -22.11 3.67
N GLU A 185 -0.61 -22.52 4.92
CA GLU A 185 -0.40 -23.90 5.37
C GLU A 185 -1.30 -24.90 4.63
N ASN A 186 -2.55 -24.53 4.33
CA ASN A 186 -3.46 -25.34 3.53
C ASN A 186 -2.96 -25.51 2.08
N LEU A 187 -2.63 -24.42 1.38
CA LEU A 187 -2.07 -24.51 0.03
C LEU A 187 -0.75 -25.30 -0.01
N LEU A 188 0.13 -25.08 0.97
CA LEU A 188 1.39 -25.81 1.06
C LEU A 188 1.17 -27.32 1.27
N THR A 189 0.17 -27.71 2.07
CA THR A 189 -0.25 -29.12 2.22
C THR A 189 -0.76 -29.69 0.91
N LEU A 190 -1.72 -29.02 0.25
CA LEU A 190 -2.30 -29.49 -1.02
C LEU A 190 -1.25 -29.63 -2.14
N LEU A 191 -0.30 -28.69 -2.23
CA LEU A 191 0.82 -28.76 -3.17
C LEU A 191 1.84 -29.87 -2.85
N GLN A 192 1.92 -30.31 -1.58
CA GLN A 192 2.73 -31.46 -1.17
C GLN A 192 2.02 -32.79 -1.46
N GLU A 193 0.71 -32.88 -1.20
CA GLU A 193 -0.11 -34.07 -1.47
C GLU A 193 -0.24 -34.35 -2.98
N ALA A 194 -0.33 -33.30 -3.81
CA ALA A 194 -0.32 -33.41 -5.27
C ALA A 194 1.05 -33.85 -5.86
N ARG A 195 2.11 -33.92 -5.04
CA ARG A 195 3.46 -34.23 -5.49
C ARG A 195 3.76 -35.73 -5.42
N LYS A 196 4.13 -36.30 -6.56
CA LYS A 196 4.47 -37.72 -6.72
C LYS A 196 5.82 -38.06 -6.06
N PRO A 197 6.06 -39.34 -5.69
CA PRO A 197 7.33 -39.78 -5.09
C PRO A 197 8.59 -39.56 -5.95
N ASP A 198 8.45 -39.36 -7.27
CA ASP A 198 9.58 -39.02 -8.15
C ASP A 198 9.96 -37.53 -8.08
N GLY A 199 9.16 -36.70 -7.40
CA GLY A 199 9.35 -35.26 -7.28
C GLY A 199 8.58 -34.42 -8.31
N SER A 200 7.78 -35.03 -9.19
CA SER A 200 6.91 -34.33 -10.13
C SER A 200 5.52 -34.03 -9.56
N THR A 201 4.84 -33.02 -10.11
CA THR A 201 3.44 -32.70 -9.81
C THR A 201 2.67 -32.66 -11.14
N GLU A 202 1.61 -33.47 -11.26
CA GLU A 202 0.90 -33.61 -12.53
C GLU A 202 -0.07 -32.46 -12.77
N HIS A 203 -0.98 -32.24 -11.82
CA HIS A 203 -2.05 -31.25 -11.89
C HIS A 203 -1.98 -30.27 -10.71
N VAL A 204 -2.09 -28.97 -10.98
CA VAL A 204 -2.15 -27.91 -9.95
C VAL A 204 -3.28 -26.90 -10.17
N GLY A 205 -3.90 -26.89 -11.34
CA GLY A 205 -4.86 -25.85 -11.73
C GLY A 205 -6.09 -25.83 -10.82
N HIS A 206 -6.71 -27.00 -10.62
CA HIS A 206 -7.88 -27.16 -9.74
C HIS A 206 -7.58 -26.72 -8.29
N ILE A 207 -6.46 -27.16 -7.69
CA ILE A 207 -6.01 -26.75 -6.36
C ILE A 207 -5.93 -25.21 -6.24
N LEU A 208 -5.44 -24.54 -7.29
CA LEU A 208 -5.36 -23.08 -7.32
C LEU A 208 -6.73 -22.43 -7.49
N VAL A 209 -7.62 -22.99 -8.31
CA VAL A 209 -9.00 -22.51 -8.48
C VAL A 209 -9.77 -22.61 -7.16
N ASP A 210 -9.71 -23.75 -6.48
CA ASP A 210 -10.42 -24.01 -5.22
C ASP A 210 -9.86 -23.17 -4.05
N TRP A 211 -8.55 -22.92 -4.02
CA TRP A 211 -7.90 -22.18 -2.93
C TRP A 211 -7.99 -20.66 -3.08
N LEU A 212 -7.86 -20.11 -4.29
CA LEU A 212 -7.76 -18.66 -4.52
C LEU A 212 -8.84 -17.80 -3.81
N PRO A 213 -10.13 -18.20 -3.75
CA PRO A 213 -11.17 -17.45 -3.03
C PRO A 213 -10.88 -17.19 -1.54
N CYS A 214 -10.07 -18.01 -0.86
CA CYS A 214 -9.77 -17.77 0.55
C CYS A 214 -8.92 -16.49 0.78
N LEU A 215 -8.28 -15.98 -0.28
CA LEU A 215 -7.48 -14.76 -0.26
C LEU A 215 -8.30 -13.49 0.01
N ASP A 216 -9.63 -13.50 -0.05
CA ASP A 216 -10.47 -12.36 0.38
C ASP A 216 -10.17 -11.92 1.82
N SER A 217 -9.66 -12.84 2.65
CA SER A 217 -9.11 -12.56 4.00
C SER A 217 -8.04 -11.46 4.02
N TYR A 218 -7.31 -11.26 2.91
CA TYR A 218 -6.31 -10.19 2.76
C TYR A 218 -6.92 -8.79 2.72
N ASN A 219 -8.20 -8.61 2.39
CA ASN A 219 -8.85 -7.29 2.45
C ASN A 219 -8.71 -6.69 3.87
N SER A 220 -9.07 -7.45 4.89
CA SER A 220 -8.92 -7.03 6.30
C SER A 220 -7.46 -6.76 6.67
N TYR A 221 -6.53 -7.61 6.20
CA TYR A 221 -5.10 -7.42 6.44
C TYR A 221 -4.56 -6.12 5.83
N CYS A 222 -4.81 -5.92 4.53
CA CYS A 222 -4.27 -4.81 3.75
C CYS A 222 -4.94 -3.48 4.11
N SER A 223 -6.27 -3.45 4.29
CA SER A 223 -7.00 -2.24 4.71
C SER A 223 -6.57 -1.73 6.10
N ASN A 224 -6.11 -2.60 7.00
CA ASN A 224 -5.55 -2.20 8.30
C ASN A 224 -4.10 -1.68 8.23
N GLN A 225 -3.34 -1.91 7.15
CA GLN A 225 -1.90 -1.60 7.10
C GLN A 225 -1.58 -0.12 7.38
N VAL A 226 -2.44 0.81 6.94
CA VAL A 226 -2.28 2.25 7.21
C VAL A 226 -2.31 2.56 8.71
N ALA A 227 -3.22 1.91 9.46
CA ALA A 227 -3.36 2.09 10.89
C ALA A 227 -2.27 1.37 11.69
N ALA A 228 -1.91 0.15 11.28
CA ALA A 228 -0.78 -0.60 11.83
C ALA A 228 0.55 0.17 11.65
N LYS A 229 0.78 0.76 10.47
CA LYS A 229 1.97 1.58 10.17
C LYS A 229 2.03 2.83 11.03
N ALA A 230 0.94 3.59 11.10
CA ALA A 230 0.87 4.81 11.89
C ALA A 230 1.13 4.55 13.39
N LEU A 231 0.56 3.48 13.94
CA LEU A 231 0.82 3.06 15.32
C LEU A 231 2.29 2.63 15.51
N LEU A 232 2.85 1.83 14.60
CA LEU A 232 4.24 1.39 14.67
C LEU A 232 5.23 2.56 14.59
N ASP A 233 4.99 3.56 13.74
CA ASP A 233 5.85 4.76 13.61
C ASP A 233 5.72 5.72 14.79
N HIS A 234 4.54 5.80 15.41
CA HIS A 234 4.38 6.46 16.71
C HIS A 234 5.17 5.72 17.79
N LYS A 235 4.95 4.40 17.94
CA LYS A 235 5.57 3.59 19.00
C LYS A 235 7.08 3.43 18.83
N LYS A 236 7.65 3.55 17.63
CA LYS A 236 9.11 3.70 17.40
C LYS A 236 9.76 4.90 18.11
N GLN A 237 8.97 5.82 18.69
CA GLN A 237 9.46 6.93 19.53
C GLN A 237 9.63 6.51 21.00
N ASP A 238 9.01 5.42 21.46
CA ASP A 238 9.30 4.82 22.76
C ASP A 238 10.67 4.12 22.69
N HIS A 239 11.56 4.48 23.62
CA HIS A 239 12.90 3.90 23.73
C HIS A 239 12.87 2.37 23.90
N ARG A 240 11.88 1.80 24.60
CA ARG A 240 11.73 0.34 24.81
C ARG A 240 11.42 -0.38 23.52
N VAL A 241 10.53 0.18 22.70
CA VAL A 241 10.17 -0.34 21.38
C VAL A 241 11.35 -0.19 20.41
N HIS A 242 11.99 0.98 20.38
CA HIS A 242 13.14 1.25 19.53
C HIS A 242 14.33 0.31 19.82
N ASP A 243 14.72 0.17 21.09
CA ASP A 243 15.78 -0.73 21.54
C ASP A 243 15.46 -2.20 21.19
N PHE A 244 14.23 -2.66 21.44
CA PHE A 244 13.80 -4.00 21.04
C PHE A 244 13.93 -4.23 19.53
N LEU A 245 13.40 -3.34 18.70
CA LEU A 245 13.48 -3.46 17.24
C LEU A 245 14.92 -3.42 16.72
N GLN A 246 15.80 -2.63 17.36
CA GLN A 246 17.22 -2.59 17.05
C GLN A 246 17.93 -3.93 17.37
N ARG A 247 17.63 -4.55 18.53
CA ARG A 247 18.15 -5.89 18.88
C ARG A 247 17.68 -6.97 17.89
N CYS A 248 16.44 -6.87 17.40
CA CYS A 248 15.95 -7.76 16.33
C CYS A 248 16.73 -7.56 15.02
N LEU A 249 16.97 -6.31 14.60
CA LEU A 249 17.77 -5.99 13.40
C LEU A 249 19.22 -6.48 13.48
N GLU A 250 19.82 -6.48 14.67
CA GLU A 250 21.17 -7.02 14.92
C GLU A 250 21.19 -8.56 15.00
N SER A 251 20.06 -9.20 15.29
CA SER A 251 19.93 -10.65 15.40
C SER A 251 19.85 -11.34 14.02
N PRO A 252 20.50 -12.51 13.82
CA PRO A 252 20.58 -13.14 12.49
C PRO A 252 19.23 -13.50 11.83
N PHE A 253 18.19 -13.75 12.62
CA PHE A 253 16.86 -14.15 12.11
C PHE A 253 16.18 -13.05 11.29
N SER A 254 16.44 -11.78 11.57
CA SER A 254 15.82 -10.66 10.84
C SER A 254 16.27 -10.61 9.39
N ARG A 255 17.42 -11.22 9.05
CA ARG A 255 18.10 -11.09 7.75
C ARG A 255 18.40 -9.62 7.40
N LYS A 256 18.45 -8.73 8.42
CA LYS A 256 18.56 -7.26 8.33
C LYS A 256 17.32 -6.55 7.74
N LEU A 257 16.17 -7.21 7.77
CA LEU A 257 14.85 -6.61 7.52
C LEU A 257 14.27 -6.07 8.83
N ASP A 258 13.64 -4.89 8.81
CA ASP A 258 12.91 -4.38 9.98
C ASP A 258 11.53 -5.04 10.10
N LEU A 259 10.82 -4.79 11.21
CA LEU A 259 9.47 -5.33 11.43
C LEU A 259 8.51 -4.94 10.30
N TRP A 260 8.60 -3.72 9.75
CA TRP A 260 7.71 -3.31 8.66
C TRP A 260 7.93 -4.15 7.39
N ASN A 261 9.17 -4.49 7.05
CA ASN A 261 9.47 -5.40 5.95
C ASN A 261 8.85 -6.80 6.14
N PHE A 262 8.66 -7.28 7.37
CA PHE A 262 7.96 -8.54 7.65
C PHE A 262 6.42 -8.40 7.50
N LEU A 263 5.85 -7.26 7.92
CA LEU A 263 4.42 -6.96 7.76
C LEU A 263 4.03 -6.69 6.29
N ASP A 264 4.97 -6.27 5.44
CA ASP A 264 4.72 -6.15 3.99
C ASP A 264 4.76 -7.50 3.23
N ILE A 265 5.25 -8.59 3.85
CA ILE A 265 5.42 -9.89 3.16
C ILE A 265 4.11 -10.43 2.57
N PRO A 266 2.96 -10.45 3.27
CA PRO A 266 1.69 -10.88 2.68
C PRO A 266 1.34 -10.10 1.41
N ARG A 267 1.29 -8.76 1.49
CA ARG A 267 1.00 -7.90 0.33
C ARG A 267 2.01 -8.14 -0.80
N SER A 268 3.28 -8.33 -0.46
CA SER A 268 4.36 -8.66 -1.39
C SER A 268 4.22 -10.06 -2.01
N ARG A 269 3.55 -11.04 -1.36
CA ARG A 269 3.25 -12.35 -1.97
C ARG A 269 2.02 -12.27 -2.87
N LEU A 270 0.93 -11.67 -2.38
CA LEU A 270 -0.36 -11.57 -3.08
C LEU A 270 -0.19 -11.11 -4.54
N VAL A 271 0.67 -10.09 -4.74
CA VAL A 271 0.92 -9.48 -6.06
C VAL A 271 1.87 -10.27 -6.97
N LYS A 272 2.47 -11.36 -6.48
CA LYS A 272 3.34 -12.26 -7.26
C LYS A 272 2.59 -13.45 -7.84
N TYR A 273 1.47 -13.88 -7.26
CA TYR A 273 0.66 -14.97 -7.79
C TYR A 273 0.27 -14.79 -9.27
N PRO A 274 -0.15 -13.60 -9.77
CA PRO A 274 -0.40 -13.39 -11.21
C PRO A 274 0.82 -13.63 -12.12
N LEU A 275 2.04 -13.57 -11.58
CA LEU A 275 3.28 -13.83 -12.32
C LEU A 275 3.64 -15.32 -12.26
N LEU A 276 3.58 -15.92 -11.07
CA LEU A 276 3.85 -17.34 -10.83
C LEU A 276 2.92 -18.25 -11.65
N LEU A 277 1.61 -18.01 -11.55
CA LEU A 277 0.60 -18.80 -12.26
C LEU A 277 0.74 -18.67 -13.79
N ARG A 278 1.12 -17.48 -14.29
CA ARG A 278 1.39 -17.26 -15.72
C ARG A 278 2.66 -17.95 -16.21
N GLU A 279 3.68 -18.11 -15.39
CA GLU A 279 4.88 -18.88 -15.76
C GLU A 279 4.60 -20.39 -15.81
N ILE A 280 3.78 -20.92 -14.89
CA ILE A 280 3.29 -22.32 -14.97
C ILE A 280 2.50 -22.51 -16.28
N LEU A 281 1.47 -21.69 -16.50
CA LEU A 281 0.58 -21.71 -17.67
C LEU A 281 1.30 -21.60 -19.03
N LYS A 282 2.41 -20.85 -19.08
CA LYS A 282 3.30 -20.71 -20.24
C LYS A 282 4.00 -22.02 -20.61
N HIS A 283 4.33 -22.86 -19.62
CA HIS A 283 4.97 -24.15 -19.84
C HIS A 283 3.97 -25.31 -19.94
N THR A 284 2.77 -25.20 -19.36
CA THR A 284 1.64 -26.14 -19.55
C THR A 284 1.33 -26.35 -21.05
N PRO A 285 1.21 -27.60 -21.55
CA PRO A 285 0.72 -27.89 -22.91
C PRO A 285 -0.70 -27.38 -23.17
N ASN A 286 -1.12 -27.32 -24.43
CA ASN A 286 -2.44 -26.79 -24.80
C ASN A 286 -3.57 -27.83 -24.60
N ASP A 287 -3.17 -29.10 -24.65
CA ASP A 287 -3.92 -30.34 -24.50
C ASP A 287 -3.97 -30.86 -23.05
N HIS A 288 -3.24 -30.22 -22.14
CA HIS A 288 -3.14 -30.62 -20.73
C HIS A 288 -4.29 -30.02 -19.89
N PRO A 289 -4.98 -30.77 -19.01
CA PRO A 289 -6.20 -30.31 -18.36
C PRO A 289 -6.01 -29.17 -17.34
N ASP A 290 -4.79 -28.95 -16.81
CA ASP A 290 -4.48 -27.71 -16.08
C ASP A 290 -4.66 -26.44 -16.92
N ARG A 291 -4.67 -26.52 -18.26
CA ARG A 291 -4.68 -25.34 -19.15
C ARG A 291 -5.84 -24.39 -18.83
N GLN A 292 -7.07 -24.93 -18.80
CA GLN A 292 -8.27 -24.14 -18.53
C GLN A 292 -8.28 -23.60 -17.10
N HIS A 293 -8.04 -24.45 -16.11
CA HIS A 293 -7.97 -24.08 -14.70
C HIS A 293 -6.89 -23.02 -14.41
N LEU A 294 -5.74 -23.04 -15.11
CA LEU A 294 -4.69 -22.04 -14.95
C LEU A 294 -5.02 -20.72 -15.66
N ASP A 295 -5.63 -20.75 -16.85
CA ASP A 295 -6.15 -19.54 -17.50
C ASP A 295 -7.25 -18.87 -16.62
N GLU A 296 -8.10 -19.67 -15.97
CA GLU A 296 -9.10 -19.24 -14.97
C GLU A 296 -8.47 -18.68 -13.68
N ALA A 297 -7.59 -19.44 -13.03
CA ALA A 297 -6.89 -19.02 -11.81
C ALA A 297 -6.09 -17.71 -12.03
N VAL A 298 -5.47 -17.54 -13.20
CA VAL A 298 -4.81 -16.28 -13.61
C VAL A 298 -5.79 -15.12 -13.72
N SER A 299 -7.03 -15.35 -14.13
CA SER A 299 -8.10 -14.34 -14.15
C SER A 299 -8.57 -14.00 -12.75
N MET A 300 -8.88 -15.01 -11.92
CA MET A 300 -9.37 -14.81 -10.55
C MET A 300 -8.38 -14.03 -9.68
N ILE A 301 -7.09 -14.40 -9.68
CA ILE A 301 -6.08 -13.67 -8.89
C ILE A 301 -5.91 -12.22 -9.34
N GLN A 302 -6.08 -11.91 -10.64
CA GLN A 302 -6.02 -10.53 -11.12
C GLN A 302 -7.19 -9.70 -10.59
N SER A 303 -8.40 -10.28 -10.53
CA SER A 303 -9.58 -9.66 -9.92
C SER A 303 -9.38 -9.45 -8.40
N ILE A 304 -8.96 -10.49 -7.67
CA ILE A 304 -8.70 -10.44 -6.23
C ILE A 304 -7.66 -9.35 -5.88
N VAL A 305 -6.54 -9.30 -6.61
CA VAL A 305 -5.49 -8.28 -6.42
C VAL A 305 -6.02 -6.86 -6.70
N ALA A 306 -6.86 -6.69 -7.73
CA ALA A 306 -7.43 -5.38 -8.08
C ALA A 306 -8.45 -4.89 -7.04
N GLU A 307 -9.29 -5.80 -6.54
CA GLU A 307 -10.32 -5.49 -5.55
C GLU A 307 -9.69 -5.14 -4.19
N ILE A 308 -8.77 -5.97 -3.68
CA ILE A 308 -8.05 -5.70 -2.43
C ILE A 308 -7.25 -4.39 -2.52
N ASN A 309 -6.62 -4.09 -3.66
CA ASN A 309 -5.94 -2.80 -3.89
C ASN A 309 -6.92 -1.62 -3.80
N THR A 310 -8.12 -1.76 -4.36
CA THR A 310 -9.16 -0.72 -4.33
C THR A 310 -9.68 -0.49 -2.91
N GLN A 311 -10.02 -1.56 -2.20
CA GLN A 311 -10.49 -1.53 -0.81
C GLN A 311 -9.44 -0.99 0.17
N THR A 312 -8.16 -1.33 -0.05
CA THR A 312 -7.01 -0.77 0.68
C THR A 312 -6.91 0.74 0.44
N GLY A 313 -7.02 1.19 -0.82
CA GLY A 313 -6.96 2.61 -1.18
C GLY A 313 -8.14 3.43 -0.62
N GLU A 314 -9.36 2.88 -0.62
CA GLU A 314 -10.51 3.51 0.05
C GLU A 314 -10.29 3.59 1.57
N SER A 315 -9.68 2.58 2.18
CA SER A 315 -9.44 2.54 3.62
C SER A 315 -8.29 3.46 4.06
N GLU A 316 -7.24 3.61 3.25
CA GLU A 316 -6.21 4.63 3.41
C GLU A 316 -6.80 6.05 3.27
N CYS A 317 -7.64 6.28 2.26
CA CYS A 317 -8.34 7.54 2.06
C CYS A 317 -9.23 7.89 3.28
N ARG A 318 -10.02 6.93 3.76
CA ARG A 318 -10.88 7.06 4.96
C ARG A 318 -10.06 7.36 6.22
N PHE A 319 -9.03 6.57 6.49
CA PHE A 319 -8.14 6.72 7.65
C PHE A 319 -7.54 8.12 7.76
N TYR A 320 -7.12 8.71 6.63
CA TYR A 320 -6.59 10.07 6.62
C TYR A 320 -7.67 11.15 6.72
N LYS A 321 -8.84 10.96 6.09
CA LYS A 321 -9.99 11.88 6.20
C LYS A 321 -10.49 12.03 7.63
N GLU A 322 -10.60 10.93 8.36
CA GLU A 322 -10.95 10.89 9.80
C GLU A 322 -9.98 11.67 10.70
N ARG A 323 -8.76 11.94 10.21
CA ARG A 323 -7.68 12.61 10.95
C ARG A 323 -7.42 14.04 10.48
N LEU A 324 -8.22 14.57 9.55
CA LEU A 324 -8.20 15.97 9.15
C LEU A 324 -8.84 16.83 10.25
N LEU A 325 -8.16 17.90 10.65
CA LEU A 325 -8.66 18.87 11.64
C LEU A 325 -8.83 20.23 10.99
N TYR A 326 -10.05 20.74 11.02
CA TYR A 326 -10.47 22.01 10.42
C TYR A 326 -10.35 23.13 11.46
N LEU A 327 -9.77 24.27 11.09
CA LEU A 327 -9.65 25.45 11.97
C LEU A 327 -10.82 26.43 11.81
N GLU A 328 -11.47 26.39 10.66
CA GLU A 328 -12.60 27.23 10.25
C GLU A 328 -13.55 26.32 9.46
N ASP A 329 -14.87 26.48 9.60
CA ASP A 329 -15.82 25.71 8.77
C ASP A 329 -15.73 26.06 7.28
N SER A 330 -15.13 27.22 6.95
CA SER A 330 -14.73 27.60 5.58
C SER A 330 -13.82 26.57 4.90
N GLN A 331 -13.07 25.78 5.68
CA GLN A 331 -12.11 24.78 5.22
C GLN A 331 -12.72 23.40 4.98
N ARG A 332 -14.01 23.21 5.28
CA ARG A 332 -14.76 22.00 4.95
C ARG A 332 -15.12 22.05 3.47
N ASP A 333 -14.80 20.98 2.74
CA ASP A 333 -15.05 20.88 1.30
C ASP A 333 -15.66 19.52 1.00
N LEU A 334 -16.80 19.51 0.31
CA LEU A 334 -17.51 18.31 -0.10
C LEU A 334 -16.65 17.39 -0.98
N LEU A 335 -15.66 17.92 -1.70
CA LEU A 335 -14.69 17.12 -2.46
C LEU A 335 -13.80 16.25 -1.56
N ILE A 336 -13.53 16.68 -0.33
CA ILE A 336 -12.84 15.85 0.68
C ILE A 336 -13.79 14.76 1.16
N GLU A 337 -15.02 15.12 1.49
CA GLU A 337 -16.02 14.20 2.04
C GLU A 337 -16.46 13.13 1.02
N SER A 338 -16.58 13.48 -0.27
CA SER A 338 -16.89 12.55 -1.36
C SER A 338 -15.69 11.70 -1.82
N SER A 339 -14.45 12.14 -1.57
CA SER A 339 -13.26 11.45 -2.05
C SER A 339 -13.15 10.02 -1.52
N ARG A 340 -13.05 9.06 -2.44
CA ARG A 340 -12.77 7.64 -2.17
C ARG A 340 -11.31 7.27 -2.43
N VAL A 341 -10.65 7.97 -3.36
CA VAL A 341 -9.24 7.71 -3.73
C VAL A 341 -8.35 8.82 -3.20
N LEU A 342 -7.33 8.42 -2.44
CA LEU A 342 -6.12 9.22 -2.20
C LEU A 342 -5.08 8.80 -3.25
N SER A 343 -4.58 9.75 -4.05
CA SER A 343 -3.65 9.48 -5.17
C SER A 343 -2.17 9.65 -4.81
N CYS A 344 -1.87 10.47 -3.80
CA CYS A 344 -0.61 10.43 -3.04
C CYS A 344 -0.71 11.33 -1.80
N HIS A 345 0.21 11.16 -0.85
CA HIS A 345 0.37 12.05 0.30
C HIS A 345 1.83 12.05 0.80
N GLY A 346 2.18 12.95 1.72
CA GLY A 346 3.50 12.93 2.37
C GLY A 346 4.02 14.26 2.94
N GLU A 347 5.18 14.20 3.62
CA GLU A 347 5.88 15.37 4.16
C GLU A 347 6.57 16.18 3.04
N LEU A 348 6.17 17.44 2.88
CA LEU A 348 6.81 18.44 2.02
C LEU A 348 7.20 19.67 2.86
N LYS A 349 8.26 20.38 2.46
CA LYS A 349 8.63 21.66 3.09
C LYS A 349 8.19 22.83 2.21
N ASN A 350 7.70 23.93 2.76
CA ASN A 350 7.49 25.13 1.96
C ASN A 350 8.77 25.98 1.82
N ASN A 351 8.74 26.99 0.96
CA ASN A 351 9.83 27.97 0.77
C ASN A 351 10.21 28.82 2.01
N ARG A 352 9.49 28.67 3.13
CA ARG A 352 9.80 29.24 4.46
C ARG A 352 10.36 28.19 5.44
N GLY A 353 10.67 26.99 4.94
CA GLY A 353 11.22 25.87 5.72
C GLY A 353 10.22 25.13 6.62
N ALA A 354 8.95 25.54 6.65
CA ALA A 354 7.94 24.88 7.45
C ALA A 354 7.58 23.52 6.82
N LYS A 355 7.60 22.46 7.64
CA LYS A 355 7.08 21.15 7.29
C LYS A 355 5.55 21.21 7.17
N LEU A 356 5.03 20.56 6.14
CA LEU A 356 3.61 20.38 5.85
C LEU A 356 3.40 18.91 5.47
N HIS A 357 2.20 18.37 5.71
CA HIS A 357 1.79 17.10 5.12
C HIS A 357 0.72 17.41 4.08
N VAL A 358 0.95 17.03 2.83
CA VAL A 358 0.02 17.29 1.73
C VAL A 358 -0.71 16.00 1.40
N PHE A 359 -1.99 16.11 1.08
CA PHE A 359 -2.81 15.02 0.54
C PHE A 359 -3.30 15.44 -0.85
N LEU A 360 -3.16 14.56 -1.83
CA LEU A 360 -3.77 14.68 -3.14
C LEU A 360 -4.88 13.64 -3.22
N PHE A 361 -6.11 14.03 -2.90
CA PHE A 361 -7.29 13.22 -3.18
C PHE A 361 -7.66 13.35 -4.67
N GLN A 362 -8.59 12.51 -5.11
CA GLN A 362 -9.06 12.42 -6.49
C GLN A 362 -9.41 13.78 -7.13
N ASP A 363 -10.22 14.59 -6.44
CA ASP A 363 -10.73 15.87 -6.95
C ASP A 363 -10.21 17.10 -6.18
N VAL A 364 -9.45 16.93 -5.08
CA VAL A 364 -8.97 18.03 -4.23
C VAL A 364 -7.58 17.77 -3.62
N LEU A 365 -6.72 18.81 -3.63
CA LEU A 365 -5.44 18.82 -2.89
C LEU A 365 -5.62 19.57 -1.56
N VAL A 366 -5.23 18.94 -0.46
CA VAL A 366 -5.34 19.47 0.90
C VAL A 366 -3.95 19.65 1.51
N ILE A 367 -3.69 20.84 2.05
CA ILE A 367 -2.39 21.21 2.65
C ILE A 367 -2.56 21.26 4.16
N THR A 368 -1.84 20.43 4.90
CA THR A 368 -1.98 20.32 6.36
C THR A 368 -0.66 20.49 7.11
N ARG A 369 -0.75 20.65 8.43
CA ARG A 369 0.33 20.45 9.40
C ARG A 369 0.02 19.20 10.20
N ALA A 370 0.96 18.27 10.25
CA ALA A 370 0.87 17.13 11.14
C ALA A 370 1.03 17.61 12.60
N ILE A 371 0.10 17.25 13.47
CA ILE A 371 0.10 17.53 14.91
C ILE A 371 -0.22 16.26 15.70
N THR A 372 0.33 16.12 16.90
CA THR A 372 -0.05 15.04 17.82
C THR A 372 -1.20 15.52 18.71
N HIS A 373 -2.28 14.76 18.76
CA HIS A 373 -3.46 15.05 19.59
C HIS A 373 -3.97 13.73 20.19
N ASN A 374 -4.08 13.67 21.52
CA ASN A 374 -4.39 12.46 22.29
C ASN A 374 -3.52 11.25 21.86
N GLU A 375 -2.20 11.46 21.85
CA GLU A 375 -1.15 10.54 21.36
C GLU A 375 -1.21 10.16 19.86
N GLN A 376 -2.33 10.40 19.18
CA GLN A 376 -2.54 10.06 17.77
C GLN A 376 -2.13 11.20 16.82
N LEU A 377 -1.62 10.82 15.65
CA LEU A 377 -1.23 11.76 14.59
C LEU A 377 -2.46 12.27 13.83
N HIS A 378 -2.65 13.59 13.86
CA HIS A 378 -3.73 14.30 13.18
C HIS A 378 -3.16 15.35 12.21
N TYR A 379 -3.99 15.87 11.33
CA TYR A 379 -3.59 16.70 10.19
C TYR A 379 -4.43 17.98 10.12
N GLN A 380 -3.94 19.03 10.78
CA GLN A 380 -4.60 20.33 10.84
C GLN A 380 -4.48 21.07 9.49
N LEU A 381 -5.60 21.47 8.89
CA LEU A 381 -5.58 22.20 7.62
C LEU A 381 -4.82 23.53 7.78
N TYR A 382 -3.89 23.76 6.85
CA TYR A 382 -3.02 24.94 6.86
C TYR A 382 -3.60 26.08 6.02
N ARG A 383 -4.35 25.75 4.96
CA ARG A 383 -5.03 26.64 4.03
C ARG A 383 -6.27 25.96 3.47
N GLN A 384 -7.07 26.74 2.74
CA GLN A 384 -8.23 26.22 2.02
C GLN A 384 -7.85 25.04 1.11
N PRO A 385 -8.72 24.04 0.96
CA PRO A 385 -8.55 22.98 -0.04
C PRO A 385 -8.47 23.55 -1.46
N ILE A 386 -7.82 22.83 -2.37
CA ILE A 386 -7.59 23.27 -3.76
C ILE A 386 -8.20 22.25 -4.73
N PRO A 387 -9.35 22.55 -5.35
CA PRO A 387 -9.96 21.69 -6.37
C PRO A 387 -9.01 21.44 -7.55
N ILE A 388 -8.86 20.18 -7.98
CA ILE A 388 -7.87 19.77 -9.00
C ILE A 388 -8.18 20.35 -10.39
N ARG A 389 -9.44 20.68 -10.65
CA ARG A 389 -9.88 21.40 -11.85
C ARG A 389 -9.24 22.79 -11.93
N GLU A 390 -9.20 23.51 -10.80
CA GLU A 390 -8.65 24.87 -10.66
C GLU A 390 -7.14 24.90 -10.34
N LEU A 391 -6.57 23.75 -9.94
CA LEU A 391 -5.15 23.63 -9.64
C LEU A 391 -4.29 23.77 -10.91
N HIS A 392 -3.41 24.77 -10.90
CA HIS A 392 -2.26 24.86 -11.76
C HIS A 392 -1.01 24.35 -11.03
N TRP A 393 -0.06 23.76 -11.76
CA TRP A 393 1.22 23.29 -11.23
C TRP A 393 2.38 23.64 -12.16
N GLU A 394 3.58 23.73 -11.59
CA GLU A 394 4.77 24.23 -12.25
C GLU A 394 6.01 23.52 -11.68
N ASP A 395 6.82 22.93 -12.57
CA ASP A 395 8.11 22.33 -12.21
C ASP A 395 9.16 23.46 -12.12
N LEU A 396 9.69 23.71 -10.92
CA LEU A 396 10.65 24.80 -10.68
C LEU A 396 12.09 24.30 -10.76
N GLN A 397 12.97 25.10 -11.35
CA GLN A 397 14.37 24.71 -11.52
C GLN A 397 15.17 24.84 -10.21
N ASP A 398 16.17 23.97 -10.06
CA ASP A 398 17.07 23.98 -8.89
C ASP A 398 17.81 25.33 -8.79
N GLY A 399 17.56 26.08 -7.71
CA GLY A 399 18.11 27.43 -7.53
C GLY A 399 17.19 28.60 -7.89
N GLU A 400 16.05 28.34 -8.55
CA GLU A 400 15.08 29.39 -8.93
C GLU A 400 14.41 30.05 -7.70
N ILE A 401 14.17 29.26 -6.64
CA ILE A 401 13.47 29.74 -5.45
C ILE A 401 14.34 30.58 -4.51
N ARG A 402 13.85 31.78 -4.23
CA ARG A 402 14.31 32.63 -3.12
C ARG A 402 13.65 32.14 -1.83
N LEU A 403 14.44 31.52 -0.95
CA LEU A 403 13.99 31.07 0.37
C LEU A 403 13.74 32.27 1.29
N GLY A 404 12.64 32.24 2.03
CA GLY A 404 12.28 33.28 3.00
C GLY A 404 12.66 32.89 4.43
N GLY A 405 13.64 33.58 5.03
CA GLY A 405 14.03 33.37 6.42
C GLY A 405 15.30 34.12 6.85
N SER A 406 15.51 34.25 8.16
CA SER A 406 16.55 35.09 8.78
C SER A 406 17.98 34.48 8.78
N ILE A 407 18.34 33.67 7.78
CA ILE A 407 19.66 33.01 7.69
C ILE A 407 20.30 33.33 6.33
N ARG A 408 20.73 34.58 6.17
CA ARG A 408 21.32 35.09 4.91
C ARG A 408 22.84 34.91 4.89
N GLY A 409 23.28 33.70 4.57
CA GLY A 409 24.68 33.38 4.24
C GLY A 409 25.46 32.74 5.38
N ALA A 410 25.96 31.52 5.14
CA ALA A 410 27.02 30.83 5.90
C ALA A 410 27.35 29.46 5.28
N PHE A 411 26.33 28.75 4.78
CA PHE A 411 26.41 27.35 4.34
C PHE A 411 25.94 27.18 2.89
N SER A 412 26.37 26.09 2.25
CA SER A 412 26.09 25.79 0.82
C SER A 412 24.59 25.83 0.52
N ASN A 413 24.15 26.87 -0.19
CA ASN A 413 22.74 27.13 -0.45
C ASN A 413 22.13 26.11 -1.45
N ASN A 414 22.98 25.46 -2.24
CA ASN A 414 22.61 24.63 -3.40
C ASN A 414 21.91 23.30 -3.05
N GLU A 415 21.68 22.96 -1.79
CA GLU A 415 20.83 21.82 -1.40
C GLU A 415 19.47 22.26 -0.88
N ARG A 416 19.38 23.50 -0.37
CA ARG A 416 18.15 24.10 0.17
C ARG A 416 17.23 24.68 -0.91
N THR A 417 17.71 24.84 -2.14
CA THR A 417 16.98 25.40 -3.29
C THR A 417 16.64 24.35 -4.35
N LYS A 418 16.81 23.05 -4.04
CA LYS A 418 16.59 21.93 -4.97
C LYS A 418 15.28 21.21 -4.78
N ASN A 419 14.85 20.50 -5.81
CA ASN A 419 13.68 19.62 -5.80
C ASN A 419 12.38 20.36 -5.46
N PHE A 420 12.25 21.62 -5.93
CA PHE A 420 11.02 22.40 -5.76
C PHE A 420 10.02 22.19 -6.89
N PHE A 421 8.74 22.34 -6.56
CA PHE A 421 7.64 22.58 -7.49
C PHE A 421 6.67 23.60 -6.88
N ARG A 422 5.78 24.17 -7.70
CA ARG A 422 4.73 25.11 -7.26
C ARG A 422 3.36 24.59 -7.66
N VAL A 423 2.39 24.82 -6.79
CA VAL A 423 0.96 24.76 -7.13
C VAL A 423 0.35 26.15 -6.93
N SER A 424 -0.66 26.48 -7.73
CA SER A 424 -1.38 27.75 -7.63
C SER A 424 -2.83 27.60 -8.05
N PHE A 425 -3.70 28.45 -7.51
CA PHE A 425 -5.13 28.46 -7.78
C PHE A 425 -5.70 29.87 -7.59
N ARG A 426 -6.86 30.15 -8.17
CA ARG A 426 -7.55 31.45 -8.03
C ARG A 426 -8.64 31.33 -6.99
N SER A 427 -8.62 32.18 -5.97
CA SER A 427 -9.65 32.23 -4.92
C SER A 427 -9.99 33.69 -4.64
N GLY A 428 -11.28 34.04 -4.73
CA GLY A 428 -11.74 35.44 -4.59
C GLY A 428 -11.09 36.41 -5.59
N GLY A 429 -10.72 35.93 -6.79
CA GLY A 429 -9.97 36.70 -7.79
C GLY A 429 -8.46 36.82 -7.54
N GLN A 430 -7.96 36.53 -6.33
CA GLN A 430 -6.54 36.51 -6.03
C GLN A 430 -5.88 35.18 -6.42
N LEU A 431 -4.66 35.24 -6.94
CA LEU A 431 -3.84 34.06 -7.23
C LEU A 431 -3.10 33.63 -5.95
N GLN A 432 -3.55 32.56 -5.31
CA GLN A 432 -2.81 31.92 -4.22
C GLN A 432 -1.78 30.95 -4.81
N SER A 433 -0.61 30.83 -4.15
CA SER A 433 0.42 29.88 -4.57
C SER A 433 1.21 29.30 -3.40
N HIS A 434 1.61 28.04 -3.55
CA HIS A 434 2.39 27.28 -2.59
C HIS A 434 3.55 26.60 -3.32
N SER A 435 4.77 26.88 -2.88
CA SER A 435 5.97 26.24 -3.40
C SER A 435 6.51 25.22 -2.41
N PHE A 436 6.62 23.97 -2.85
CA PHE A 436 6.97 22.81 -2.04
C PHE A 436 8.33 22.25 -2.45
N GLN A 437 9.10 21.82 -1.45
CA GLN A 437 10.33 21.06 -1.58
C GLN A 437 10.05 19.59 -1.28
N ALA A 438 10.36 18.73 -2.25
CA ALA A 438 10.46 17.29 -2.09
C ALA A 438 11.71 16.88 -1.29
N SER A 439 11.75 15.63 -0.80
CA SER A 439 12.96 15.09 -0.15
C SER A 439 14.16 14.99 -1.10
N ASP A 440 13.87 14.69 -2.37
CA ASP A 440 14.83 14.35 -3.42
C ASP A 440 14.15 14.45 -4.79
N ALA A 441 14.92 14.23 -5.87
CA ALA A 441 14.43 14.36 -7.23
C ALA A 441 13.40 13.28 -7.63
N PHE A 442 13.45 12.09 -7.03
CA PHE A 442 12.48 11.01 -7.30
C PHE A 442 11.14 11.32 -6.63
N ASN A 443 11.16 11.75 -5.37
CA ASN A 443 9.99 12.25 -4.64
C ASN A 443 9.31 13.42 -5.39
N LYS A 444 10.09 14.38 -5.91
CA LYS A 444 9.57 15.46 -6.77
C LYS A 444 8.84 14.91 -8.00
N GLN A 445 9.45 13.97 -8.72
CA GLN A 445 8.82 13.41 -9.92
C GLN A 445 7.60 12.55 -9.60
N GLN A 446 7.54 11.85 -8.46
CA GLN A 446 6.32 11.19 -7.98
C GLN A 446 5.19 12.20 -7.79
N TRP A 447 5.41 13.28 -7.03
CA TRP A 447 4.41 14.33 -6.81
C TRP A 447 3.90 14.95 -8.12
N LEU A 448 4.81 15.33 -9.03
CA LEU A 448 4.46 15.90 -10.32
C LEU A 448 3.68 14.92 -11.21
N ASN A 449 4.03 13.63 -11.17
CA ASN A 449 3.33 12.59 -11.92
C ASN A 449 1.93 12.31 -11.35
N CYS A 450 1.75 12.32 -10.02
CA CYS A 450 0.44 12.14 -9.39
C CYS A 450 -0.48 13.34 -9.66
N ILE A 451 0.01 14.58 -9.51
CA ILE A 451 -0.76 15.80 -9.83
C ILE A 451 -1.19 15.80 -11.30
N ARG A 452 -0.31 15.41 -12.23
CA ARG A 452 -0.63 15.32 -13.67
C ARG A 452 -1.69 14.25 -13.98
N GLN A 453 -1.63 13.10 -13.31
CA GLN A 453 -2.64 12.03 -13.46
C GLN A 453 -4.00 12.45 -12.89
N ALA A 454 -4.04 13.03 -11.69
CA ALA A 454 -5.26 13.55 -11.08
C ALA A 454 -5.93 14.62 -11.97
N LYS A 455 -5.14 15.56 -12.52
CA LYS A 455 -5.68 16.58 -13.43
C LYS A 455 -6.25 16.00 -14.71
N GLY A 456 -5.53 15.08 -15.37
CA GLY A 456 -6.03 14.41 -16.57
C GLY A 456 -7.29 13.55 -16.33
N ALA A 457 -7.43 12.95 -15.14
CA ALA A 457 -8.65 12.25 -14.74
C ALA A 457 -9.82 13.21 -14.51
N ALA A 458 -9.60 14.31 -13.80
CA ALA A 458 -10.61 15.34 -13.54
C ALA A 458 -11.10 16.04 -14.83
N GLU A 459 -10.20 16.24 -15.82
CA GLU A 459 -10.54 16.75 -17.15
C GLU A 459 -11.34 15.71 -17.96
N SER A 460 -10.91 14.45 -17.95
CA SER A 460 -11.60 13.35 -18.66
C SER A 460 -13.03 13.14 -18.18
N ALA A 461 -13.29 13.30 -16.87
CA ALA A 461 -14.62 13.14 -16.27
C ALA A 461 -15.65 14.17 -16.77
N VAL A 462 -15.21 15.35 -17.23
CA VAL A 462 -16.10 16.39 -17.79
C VAL A 462 -16.43 16.11 -19.26
N GLY A 463 -15.54 15.43 -19.98
CA GLY A 463 -15.79 15.01 -21.37
C GLY A 463 -17.00 14.08 -21.51
N THR A 464 -17.31 13.29 -20.48
CA THR A 464 -18.45 12.36 -20.46
C THR A 464 -19.78 12.99 -20.01
N SER A 465 -19.77 14.23 -19.49
CA SER A 465 -21.00 14.90 -19.01
C SER A 465 -21.63 15.86 -20.02
N ASN A 466 -20.92 16.22 -21.09
CA ASN A 466 -21.44 17.11 -22.14
C ASN A 466 -22.18 16.33 -23.23
N GLY A 467 -23.36 15.81 -22.88
CA GLY A 467 -24.38 15.46 -23.87
C GLY A 467 -24.89 16.72 -24.59
N ASP A 468 -25.34 16.57 -25.84
CA ASP A 468 -25.49 17.68 -26.80
C ASP A 468 -26.36 18.86 -26.32
N PRO A 469 -25.98 20.11 -26.65
CA PRO A 469 -26.84 21.28 -26.42
C PRO A 469 -28.02 21.26 -27.40
N VAL A 470 -29.20 20.84 -26.91
CA VAL A 470 -30.45 20.86 -27.67
C VAL A 470 -30.91 22.31 -27.91
N HIS A 471 -30.38 22.93 -28.96
CA HIS A 471 -30.93 24.18 -29.51
C HIS A 471 -32.09 23.88 -30.46
N PRO A 472 -33.26 24.50 -30.29
CA PRO A 472 -34.41 24.31 -31.18
C PRO A 472 -34.27 25.12 -32.47
N LEU A 473 -34.87 24.67 -33.59
CA LEU A 473 -35.54 25.51 -34.60
C LEU A 473 -36.23 24.71 -35.73
N ARG A 474 -37.46 25.12 -36.07
CA ARG A 474 -38.15 25.03 -37.38
C ARG A 474 -38.46 23.68 -38.03
N THR A 475 -39.67 23.22 -37.71
CA THR A 475 -40.76 22.82 -38.65
C THR A 475 -40.52 23.03 -40.15
N VAL A 476 -40.89 22.01 -40.95
CA VAL A 476 -41.16 22.10 -42.40
C VAL A 476 -42.68 21.98 -42.64
N SER A 477 -43.20 22.63 -43.69
CA SER A 477 -44.64 22.81 -43.97
C SER A 477 -45.32 21.65 -44.74
N HIS A 478 -46.64 21.81 -45.01
CA HIS A 478 -47.61 20.93 -45.72
C HIS A 478 -48.47 20.05 -44.76
N LEU A 479 -49.83 20.02 -44.79
CA LEU A 479 -50.87 20.66 -45.64
C LEU A 479 -52.12 21.16 -44.82
N LYS A 480 -52.99 21.99 -45.43
CA LYS A 480 -54.45 22.19 -45.13
C LYS A 480 -55.26 21.40 -46.21
N PRO A 481 -56.61 21.19 -46.16
CA PRO A 481 -57.70 22.01 -45.59
C PRO A 481 -58.78 21.15 -44.84
N PRO A 482 -60.05 21.57 -44.61
CA PRO A 482 -60.69 22.89 -44.57
C PRO A 482 -61.36 23.20 -43.20
N GLU A 483 -62.15 24.29 -43.15
CA GLU A 483 -62.93 24.88 -42.02
C GLU A 483 -64.36 25.15 -42.53
N PRO A 484 -65.43 25.24 -41.70
CA PRO A 484 -65.83 26.51 -41.03
C PRO A 484 -66.75 26.30 -39.77
N PRO A 485 -67.61 27.24 -39.28
CA PRO A 485 -67.58 28.73 -39.23
C PRO A 485 -67.87 29.39 -37.83
N LEU A 486 -67.46 30.66 -37.63
CA LEU A 486 -68.08 31.72 -36.76
C LEU A 486 -68.08 31.48 -35.21
N SER A 487 -68.17 32.47 -34.29
CA SER A 487 -68.24 33.97 -34.31
C SER A 487 -67.69 34.56 -32.97
N GLY A 488 -67.33 35.86 -32.91
CA GLY A 488 -66.94 36.60 -31.67
C GLY A 488 -68.12 37.37 -31.01
N PRO A 489 -67.92 38.49 -30.26
CA PRO A 489 -66.66 39.19 -29.88
C PRO A 489 -66.64 39.82 -28.43
N LEU A 490 -65.68 40.75 -28.18
CA LEU A 490 -65.65 41.83 -27.14
C LEU A 490 -65.19 41.54 -25.68
N ALA A 491 -64.79 42.62 -25.00
CA ALA A 491 -64.27 42.73 -23.62
C ALA A 491 -65.11 43.75 -22.80
N PRO A 492 -64.83 44.04 -21.50
CA PRO A 492 -63.82 45.07 -21.15
C PRO A 492 -63.09 44.88 -19.78
N GLN A 493 -62.27 45.86 -19.38
CA GLN A 493 -61.81 46.12 -18.00
C GLN A 493 -62.70 47.19 -17.33
N LEU A 494 -62.80 47.20 -15.98
CA LEU A 494 -62.58 48.41 -15.14
C LEU A 494 -62.41 48.05 -13.64
N GLU A 495 -61.99 49.03 -12.83
CA GLU A 495 -61.69 48.96 -11.40
C GLU A 495 -62.87 49.38 -10.49
N SER A 496 -62.84 49.00 -9.20
CA SER A 496 -63.17 49.91 -8.07
C SER A 496 -62.74 49.33 -6.70
N MET A 497 -62.28 50.20 -5.79
CA MET A 497 -62.06 49.90 -4.36
C MET A 497 -63.37 49.92 -3.55
N ASP A 498 -63.38 49.27 -2.37
CA ASP A 498 -63.89 49.89 -1.14
C ASP A 498 -63.29 49.27 0.15
N HIS A 499 -63.62 49.80 1.33
CA HIS A 499 -62.83 49.76 2.58
C HIS A 499 -63.36 48.91 3.78
N SER A 500 -62.47 48.73 4.76
CA SER A 500 -62.64 48.70 6.24
C SER A 500 -62.86 47.39 7.05
N ASP A 501 -61.77 46.98 7.72
CA ASP A 501 -61.52 46.98 9.19
C ASP A 501 -62.53 46.39 10.21
N SER A 502 -62.03 45.48 11.07
CA SER A 502 -62.26 45.41 12.54
C SER A 502 -61.27 44.44 13.23
N ASP A 503 -61.12 44.51 14.56
CA ASP A 503 -59.83 44.29 15.27
C ASP A 503 -59.91 43.44 16.59
N SER A 504 -58.80 43.34 17.35
CA SER A 504 -58.54 42.75 18.71
C SER A 504 -58.26 41.22 18.78
N SER A 505 -57.27 40.63 19.49
CA SER A 505 -56.34 40.92 20.63
C SER A 505 -56.85 40.55 22.05
N ALA A 506 -56.11 39.95 23.00
CA ALA A 506 -54.69 39.55 23.15
C ALA A 506 -54.58 38.14 23.84
N ASP A 507 -53.63 37.66 24.68
CA ASP A 507 -52.42 38.17 25.39
C ASP A 507 -51.49 37.00 25.87
N SER A 508 -50.48 37.23 26.73
CA SER A 508 -49.48 36.27 27.30
C SER A 508 -49.74 35.94 28.82
N PRO A 509 -48.94 35.12 29.58
CA PRO A 509 -47.53 35.41 29.97
C PRO A 509 -46.58 34.19 30.26
N ASP A 510 -45.32 34.50 30.62
CA ASP A 510 -44.30 33.59 31.19
C ASP A 510 -44.50 33.26 32.69
N CYS A 511 -43.86 32.18 33.18
CA CYS A 511 -43.14 32.18 34.48
C CYS A 511 -42.25 30.93 34.70
N SER A 512 -41.19 31.09 35.51
CA SER A 512 -40.19 30.05 35.88
C SER A 512 -40.17 29.79 37.39
N MET A 513 -39.72 28.60 37.84
CA MET A 513 -39.11 28.40 39.18
C MET A 513 -38.41 27.03 39.32
N ASP A 514 -37.27 27.02 40.02
CA ASP A 514 -36.52 25.81 40.42
C ASP A 514 -36.84 25.41 41.88
N MET A 515 -36.75 24.11 42.22
CA MET A 515 -36.19 23.69 43.53
C MET A 515 -35.79 22.20 43.59
N ASP A 516 -34.69 21.89 44.28
CA ASP A 516 -34.26 20.55 44.69
C ASP A 516 -35.07 19.97 45.86
N THR A 517 -35.24 18.64 45.91
CA THR A 517 -35.23 17.86 47.16
C THR A 517 -34.78 16.42 46.90
N SER A 518 -33.98 15.85 47.82
CA SER A 518 -33.41 14.50 47.77
C SER A 518 -34.11 13.51 48.72
N GLU A 519 -34.18 12.21 48.39
CA GLU A 519 -33.61 11.08 49.19
C GLU A 519 -34.16 9.67 48.82
N ALA A 520 -33.46 8.65 49.33
CA ALA A 520 -33.93 7.30 49.69
C ALA A 520 -34.32 6.25 48.60
N SER A 521 -33.33 5.39 48.31
CA SER A 521 -33.38 3.91 48.36
C SER A 521 -34.71 3.14 48.39
N ALA A 522 -34.83 2.14 47.50
CA ALA A 522 -35.15 0.76 47.91
C ALA A 522 -34.71 -0.29 46.86
N THR A 523 -33.85 -1.22 47.26
CA THR A 523 -33.59 -2.47 46.52
C THR A 523 -34.59 -3.54 46.95
N THR A 524 -35.16 -4.31 46.02
CA THR A 524 -35.88 -5.55 46.34
C THR A 524 -35.19 -6.74 45.72
N VAL A 525 -34.60 -7.58 46.58
CA VAL A 525 -34.15 -8.95 46.27
C VAL A 525 -35.30 -9.90 46.62
N PHE A 526 -35.43 -11.03 45.91
CA PHE A 526 -36.20 -12.16 46.42
C PHE A 526 -35.30 -13.37 46.71
N LEU A 527 -35.35 -13.85 47.94
CA LEU A 527 -34.72 -15.09 48.43
C LEU A 527 -35.64 -16.28 48.10
N GLY A 528 -35.19 -17.55 48.13
CA GLY A 528 -33.88 -18.12 48.48
C GLY A 528 -34.02 -19.41 49.32
N SER A 529 -32.89 -20.03 49.71
CA SER A 529 -32.80 -21.17 50.66
C SER A 529 -33.37 -22.51 50.14
N ALA A 530 -33.05 -23.73 50.64
CA ALA A 530 -32.15 -24.26 51.69
C ALA A 530 -31.95 -25.80 51.45
N GLN A 531 -31.07 -26.60 52.11
CA GLN A 531 -29.82 -26.39 52.87
C GLN A 531 -29.27 -27.78 53.33
N MET A 532 -27.94 -28.01 53.28
CA MET A 532 -27.19 -29.15 53.89
C MET A 532 -27.50 -30.56 53.30
N ASP A 533 -26.70 -31.64 53.46
CA ASP A 533 -25.72 -31.98 54.53
C ASP A 533 -24.51 -32.87 54.10
N LEU A 534 -23.52 -33.01 55.02
CA LEU A 534 -22.48 -34.07 55.28
C LEU A 534 -22.20 -35.25 54.28
N ALA A 535 -21.02 -35.92 54.20
CA ALA A 535 -19.63 -35.72 54.71
C ALA A 535 -18.65 -36.83 54.18
N HIS A 536 -17.34 -36.73 54.52
CA HIS A 536 -16.27 -37.77 54.47
C HIS A 536 -15.77 -38.28 53.09
N SER A 537 -14.48 -38.09 52.71
CA SER A 537 -13.26 -38.90 53.02
C SER A 537 -12.84 -39.80 51.82
N SER A 538 -11.57 -40.08 51.49
CA SER A 538 -10.26 -39.59 51.97
C SER A 538 -9.07 -40.05 51.08
N SER A 539 -7.98 -39.27 51.07
CA SER A 539 -6.54 -39.66 50.94
C SER A 539 -5.92 -40.30 49.66
N SER A 540 -4.67 -39.88 49.38
CA SER A 540 -3.53 -40.64 48.77
C SER A 540 -3.52 -40.90 47.23
N THR A 541 -2.38 -40.98 46.51
CA THR A 541 -0.94 -40.75 46.82
C THR A 541 -0.14 -40.33 45.55
N ARG A 542 1.09 -39.78 45.70
CA ARG A 542 2.18 -39.82 44.67
C ARG A 542 2.99 -41.13 44.80
N PRO A 543 3.62 -41.64 43.72
CA PRO A 543 5.07 -41.38 43.40
C PRO A 543 5.22 -40.66 42.04
N ALA A 544 6.33 -40.06 41.57
CA ALA A 544 7.78 -40.20 41.76
C ALA A 544 8.51 -41.22 40.83
N GLU A 545 9.35 -40.64 39.96
CA GLU A 545 10.54 -41.13 39.20
C GLU A 545 10.62 -42.58 38.68
N VAL A 546 10.75 -42.70 37.35
CA VAL A 546 11.96 -43.20 36.64
C VAL A 546 12.25 -42.25 35.46
#